data_AF-A0A699YUZ4-F1
#
_entry.id   AF-A0A699YUZ4-F1
#
_cell.length_a   1.000
_cell.length_b   1.000
_cell.length_c   1.000
_cell.angle_alpha   90.00
_cell.angle_beta   90.00
_cell.angle_gamma   90.00
#
_symmetry.space_group_name_H-M   'P 1'
#
loop_
_entity.id
_entity.type
_entity.pdbx_description
1 polymer ?
#
loop_
_entity_poly.entity_id
_entity_poly.type
_entity_poly.pdbx_seq_one_letter_code
_entity_poly.pdbx_strand_id
1 'polypeptide(L)'
;MAYWQVNFGDVPLEWYKDEDHIGYDKEGKKIAKSVRKDRLEQLLDRNDSKKASNKDELRMIMAIRKGQFPHVEINPFEPYSDWFTRDVEKVPFNDAPVPKRRFIPSKHEEKKIVKLVQAIRKGWLKTSEQKQAATKPEVYMLWGDDTAMDAANKTAVGLAYIPPAKPKLPGHEQSYNPPAEYLPTEEEVAGYELMDPEDRPQFVPRAYKSLREVPMYSSFIKEVFERCLDLYLCPRVRRKRLHIDPESLVPKLPKPADLQPFPTTLALQYTGHTGKVRSIAPDVSGQWLLSGSDDGCVKMWEVRSGRCMKSWALGSPVSCVAWCPAYHILSACTGNRVVLIPLGIGCTPEAEAEAEQFQSTSMLLP
;
A
#
# COMPACT_ATOMS: atom_id res chain seq x y z
N MET A 1 9.27 -101.35 45.34
CA MET A 1 10.66 -101.87 45.45
C MET A 1 10.63 -103.37 45.72
N ALA A 2 10.27 -104.16 44.70
CA ALA A 2 10.38 -105.62 44.67
C ALA A 2 10.25 -106.09 43.21
N TYR A 3 11.15 -105.65 42.33
CA TYR A 3 11.14 -106.01 40.89
C TYR A 3 12.56 -106.16 40.32
N TRP A 4 13.51 -106.60 41.14
CA TRP A 4 14.85 -107.02 40.69
C TRP A 4 15.22 -108.38 41.29
N GLN A 5 14.23 -109.26 41.46
CA GLN A 5 14.52 -110.68 41.67
C GLN A 5 14.93 -111.35 40.36
N VAL A 6 14.41 -110.86 39.24
CA VAL A 6 14.59 -111.45 37.92
C VAL A 6 15.86 -110.94 37.23
N ASN A 7 16.65 -111.85 36.67
CA ASN A 7 18.02 -111.60 36.24
C ASN A 7 18.23 -111.81 34.72
N PHE A 8 17.25 -111.42 33.90
CA PHE A 8 17.45 -111.30 32.45
C PHE A 8 17.36 -109.82 32.03
N GLY A 9 18.21 -109.43 31.08
CA GLY A 9 18.26 -108.07 30.54
C GLY A 9 17.15 -107.78 29.51
N ASP A 10 17.45 -106.93 28.53
CA ASP A 10 16.51 -106.54 27.47
C ASP A 10 16.38 -107.63 26.38
N VAL A 11 15.99 -108.83 26.82
CA VAL A 11 15.77 -110.00 25.96
C VAL A 11 14.27 -110.13 25.69
N PRO A 12 13.82 -110.35 24.43
CA PRO A 12 12.42 -110.52 24.13
C PRO A 12 11.78 -111.64 24.95
N LEU A 13 10.70 -111.32 25.67
CA LEU A 13 9.94 -112.31 26.46
C LEU A 13 9.36 -113.45 25.61
N GLU A 14 9.42 -113.33 24.28
CA GLU A 14 8.98 -114.36 23.35
C GLU A 14 9.78 -115.65 23.47
N TRP A 15 11.08 -115.56 23.79
CA TRP A 15 11.95 -116.74 23.85
C TRP A 15 11.58 -117.69 24.98
N TYR A 16 10.98 -117.16 26.04
CA TYR A 16 10.49 -117.98 27.14
C TYR A 16 9.08 -118.52 26.88
N LYS A 17 8.38 -118.21 25.77
CA LYS A 17 6.97 -118.61 25.55
C LYS A 17 6.74 -120.12 25.69
N ASP A 18 7.67 -120.92 25.18
CA ASP A 18 7.56 -122.39 25.17
C ASP A 18 8.17 -123.06 26.40
N GLU A 19 8.92 -122.30 27.22
CA GLU A 19 9.51 -122.80 28.46
C GLU A 19 8.59 -122.62 29.67
N ASP A 20 8.71 -123.49 30.67
CA ASP A 20 7.87 -123.43 31.89
C ASP A 20 8.26 -122.31 32.88
N HIS A 21 9.40 -121.66 32.64
CA HIS A 21 9.98 -120.63 33.50
C HIS A 21 10.32 -119.38 32.69
N ILE A 22 10.42 -118.22 33.36
CA ILE A 22 10.87 -116.97 32.75
C ILE A 22 12.22 -116.63 33.37
N GLY A 23 13.28 -117.17 32.78
CA GLY A 23 14.66 -116.93 33.21
C GLY A 23 14.98 -117.42 34.62
N TYR A 24 16.12 -116.93 35.12
CA TYR A 24 16.72 -117.35 36.39
C TYR A 24 16.95 -116.15 37.30
N ASP A 25 16.91 -116.38 38.60
CA ASP A 25 17.36 -115.40 39.60
C ASP A 25 18.89 -115.28 39.61
N LYS A 26 19.41 -114.26 40.33
CA LYS A 26 20.87 -114.07 40.56
C LYS A 26 21.58 -115.30 41.14
N GLU A 27 20.84 -116.13 41.87
CA GLU A 27 21.34 -117.36 42.49
C GLU A 27 21.19 -118.60 41.59
N GLY A 28 20.69 -118.43 40.35
CA GLY A 28 20.56 -119.52 39.36
C GLY A 28 19.32 -120.41 39.54
N LYS A 29 18.33 -120.02 40.36
CA LYS A 29 17.05 -120.74 40.48
C LYS A 29 16.07 -120.33 39.38
N LYS A 30 15.31 -121.28 38.84
CA LYS A 30 14.29 -121.07 37.80
C LYS A 30 13.08 -120.31 38.36
N ILE A 31 12.66 -119.25 37.70
CA ILE A 31 11.48 -118.46 38.08
C ILE A 31 10.26 -119.01 37.34
N ALA A 32 9.34 -119.66 38.06
CA ALA A 32 8.14 -120.23 37.45
C ALA A 32 7.23 -119.15 36.85
N LYS A 33 6.63 -119.44 35.68
CA LYS A 33 5.58 -118.59 35.11
C LYS A 33 4.38 -118.52 36.05
N SER A 34 3.74 -117.35 36.13
CA SER A 34 2.43 -117.24 36.77
C SER A 34 1.45 -118.20 36.08
N VAL A 35 0.63 -118.90 36.86
CA VAL A 35 -0.30 -119.93 36.38
C VAL A 35 -1.13 -119.42 35.19
N ARG A 36 -1.20 -120.24 34.13
CA ARG A 36 -1.85 -119.88 32.86
C ARG A 36 -3.34 -119.62 33.11
N LYS A 37 -3.78 -118.37 32.93
CA LYS A 37 -5.18 -117.95 33.07
C LYS A 37 -6.07 -118.57 32.00
N ASP A 38 -7.33 -118.85 32.37
CA ASP A 38 -8.33 -119.40 31.46
C ASP A 38 -8.65 -118.47 30.29
N ARG A 39 -9.10 -119.05 29.16
CA ARG A 39 -9.39 -118.31 27.92
C ARG A 39 -10.43 -117.19 28.10
N LEU A 40 -11.34 -117.35 29.06
CA LEU A 40 -12.36 -116.33 29.37
C LEU A 40 -11.76 -115.09 30.02
N GLU A 41 -10.82 -115.25 30.97
CA GLU A 41 -10.15 -114.12 31.62
C GLU A 41 -9.31 -113.33 30.62
N GLN A 42 -8.64 -114.02 29.69
CA GLN A 42 -7.88 -113.38 28.62
C GLN A 42 -8.77 -112.54 27.69
N LEU A 43 -10.02 -112.96 27.47
CA LEU A 43 -10.96 -112.25 26.62
C LEU A 43 -11.52 -111.01 27.33
N LEU A 44 -11.80 -111.10 28.63
CA LEU A 44 -12.22 -109.97 29.46
C LEU A 44 -11.14 -108.88 29.55
N ASP A 45 -9.88 -109.26 29.81
CA ASP A 45 -8.76 -108.31 29.82
C ASP A 45 -8.54 -107.64 28.44
N ARG A 46 -8.99 -108.27 27.34
CA ARG A 46 -8.92 -107.68 25.98
C ARG A 46 -10.02 -106.66 25.72
N ASN A 47 -11.24 -106.92 26.17
CA ASN A 47 -12.37 -106.03 25.89
C ASN A 47 -12.40 -104.81 26.81
N ASP A 48 -12.00 -104.96 28.07
CA ASP A 48 -11.92 -103.86 29.02
C ASP A 48 -10.46 -103.52 29.34
N SER A 49 -9.97 -102.40 28.80
CA SER A 49 -8.64 -101.90 29.18
C SER A 49 -8.65 -101.43 30.64
N LYS A 50 -8.16 -102.27 31.55
CA LYS A 50 -7.93 -101.90 32.95
C LYS A 50 -6.83 -100.84 33.06
N LYS A 51 -7.10 -99.76 33.80
CA LYS A 51 -6.08 -98.78 34.21
C LYS A 51 -5.24 -99.35 35.34
N ALA A 52 -4.11 -99.98 35.00
CA ALA A 52 -3.22 -100.66 35.95
C ALA A 52 -2.01 -99.82 36.41
N SER A 53 -2.14 -98.48 36.53
CA SER A 53 -1.08 -97.61 37.07
C SER A 53 -1.48 -96.90 38.34
N ASN A 54 -0.51 -96.74 39.26
CA ASN A 54 -0.68 -96.08 40.55
C ASN A 54 -1.12 -94.62 40.37
N LYS A 55 -2.07 -94.17 41.20
CA LYS A 55 -2.69 -92.84 41.07
C LYS A 55 -1.67 -91.68 41.21
N ASP A 56 -0.62 -91.87 42.00
CA ASP A 56 0.39 -90.83 42.25
C ASP A 56 1.40 -90.72 41.11
N GLU A 57 1.75 -91.82 40.45
CA GLU A 57 2.55 -91.81 39.21
C GLU A 57 1.81 -91.06 38.10
N LEU A 58 0.50 -91.31 37.97
CA LEU A 58 -0.33 -90.58 37.01
C LEU A 58 -0.40 -89.08 37.32
N ARG A 59 -0.48 -88.70 38.60
CA ARG A 59 -0.44 -87.29 39.02
C ARG A 59 0.90 -86.63 38.67
N MET A 60 2.01 -87.33 38.91
CA MET A 60 3.35 -86.85 38.57
C MET A 60 3.50 -86.66 37.05
N ILE A 61 3.05 -87.63 36.26
CA ILE A 61 3.04 -87.55 34.79
C ILE A 61 2.17 -86.39 34.31
N MET A 62 1.00 -86.18 34.92
CA MET A 62 0.13 -85.04 34.60
C MET A 62 0.77 -83.69 34.97
N ALA A 63 1.48 -83.61 36.10
CA ALA A 63 2.19 -82.40 36.51
C ALA A 63 3.34 -82.07 35.54
N ILE A 64 4.15 -83.07 35.17
CA ILE A 64 5.19 -82.96 34.14
C ILE A 64 4.59 -82.47 32.82
N ARG A 65 3.48 -83.09 32.38
CA ARG A 65 2.81 -82.70 31.12
C ARG A 65 2.32 -81.26 31.15
N LYS A 66 1.93 -80.75 32.31
CA LYS A 66 1.49 -79.36 32.51
C LYS A 66 2.66 -78.38 32.75
N GLY A 67 3.91 -78.85 32.74
CA GLY A 67 5.09 -78.03 33.02
C GLY A 67 5.19 -77.60 34.50
N GLN A 68 4.45 -78.27 35.39
CA GLN A 68 4.52 -78.04 36.84
C GLN A 68 5.58 -78.95 37.45
N PHE A 69 6.14 -78.53 38.59
CA PHE A 69 7.12 -79.35 39.30
C PHE A 69 6.49 -80.67 39.75
N PRO A 70 7.16 -81.83 39.51
CA PRO A 70 6.64 -83.15 39.90
C PRO A 70 6.50 -83.31 41.42
N HIS A 71 7.36 -82.64 42.18
CA HIS A 71 7.38 -82.64 43.64
C HIS A 71 6.78 -81.34 44.17
N VAL A 72 5.88 -81.46 45.15
CA VAL A 72 5.16 -80.32 45.74
C VAL A 72 6.06 -79.48 46.67
N GLU A 73 7.18 -80.04 47.13
CA GLU A 73 8.03 -79.45 48.17
C GLU A 73 9.03 -78.39 47.66
N ILE A 74 9.17 -78.21 46.34
CA ILE A 74 10.12 -77.26 45.77
C ILE A 74 9.46 -75.88 45.62
N ASN A 75 10.03 -74.85 46.25
CA ASN A 75 9.60 -73.47 46.08
C ASN A 75 10.22 -72.88 44.79
N PRO A 76 9.43 -72.51 43.76
CA PRO A 76 9.97 -71.96 42.52
C PRO A 76 10.61 -70.58 42.64
N PHE A 77 10.35 -69.88 43.75
CA PHE A 77 10.74 -68.49 43.96
C PHE A 77 11.53 -68.32 45.26
N GLU A 78 12.59 -69.11 45.43
CA GLU A 78 13.54 -68.88 46.52
C GLU A 78 14.29 -67.54 46.30
N PRO A 79 14.44 -66.71 47.35
CA PRO A 79 15.18 -65.46 47.24
C PRO A 79 16.66 -65.74 46.94
N TYR A 80 17.23 -64.98 45.99
CA TYR A 80 18.63 -65.12 45.59
C TYR A 80 19.56 -64.81 46.78
N SER A 81 20.27 -65.84 47.26
CA SER A 81 21.31 -65.68 48.27
C SER A 81 22.64 -65.40 47.58
N ASP A 82 23.04 -64.14 47.55
CA ASP A 82 24.38 -63.77 47.09
C ASP A 82 25.41 -64.26 48.10
N TRP A 83 26.09 -65.36 47.80
CA TRP A 83 27.11 -65.96 48.66
C TRP A 83 28.52 -65.52 48.27
N PHE A 84 28.68 -64.89 47.10
CA PHE A 84 29.99 -64.59 46.52
C PHE A 84 30.38 -63.13 46.70
N THR A 85 29.46 -62.18 46.47
CA THR A 85 29.79 -60.74 46.59
C THR A 85 29.66 -60.20 48.02
N ARG A 86 29.37 -61.06 49.01
CA ARG A 86 29.32 -60.65 50.42
C ARG A 86 30.65 -60.12 50.90
N ASP A 87 31.74 -60.70 50.39
CA ASP A 87 33.10 -60.29 50.70
C ASP A 87 33.63 -59.36 49.62
N VAL A 88 33.99 -58.13 50.00
CA VAL A 88 34.49 -57.11 49.06
C VAL A 88 35.99 -57.30 48.82
N GLU A 89 36.38 -57.44 47.54
CA GLU A 89 37.78 -57.52 47.13
C GLU A 89 38.53 -56.20 47.40
N LYS A 90 39.64 -56.26 48.16
CA LYS A 90 40.43 -55.08 48.54
C LYS A 90 41.50 -54.68 47.52
N VAL A 91 41.84 -55.59 46.62
CA VAL A 91 42.87 -55.42 45.60
C VAL A 91 42.25 -55.60 44.21
N PRO A 92 42.77 -54.92 43.17
CA PRO A 92 42.32 -55.21 41.83
C PRO A 92 42.69 -56.65 41.45
N PHE A 93 41.84 -57.26 40.63
CA PHE A 93 42.06 -58.60 40.10
C PHE A 93 43.39 -58.76 39.34
N ASN A 94 43.91 -57.67 38.73
CA ASN A 94 45.17 -57.65 37.99
C ASN A 94 46.13 -56.58 38.51
N ASP A 95 47.38 -56.98 38.75
CA ASP A 95 48.49 -56.08 39.10
C ASP A 95 49.31 -55.63 37.87
N ALA A 96 48.63 -55.40 36.74
CA ALA A 96 49.31 -54.99 35.52
C ALA A 96 49.86 -53.55 35.68
N PRO A 97 51.15 -53.30 35.39
CA PRO A 97 51.73 -51.97 35.57
C PRO A 97 51.07 -50.95 34.64
N VAL A 98 50.77 -49.77 35.19
CA VAL A 98 50.04 -48.73 34.47
C VAL A 98 50.93 -48.12 33.37
N PRO A 99 50.46 -48.01 32.11
CA PRO A 99 51.27 -47.47 31.03
C PRO A 99 51.44 -45.94 31.15
N LYS A 100 52.63 -45.45 30.80
CA LYS A 100 53.01 -44.02 30.90
C LYS A 100 52.05 -43.04 30.21
N ARG A 101 51.34 -43.48 29.16
CA ARG A 101 50.34 -42.68 28.43
C ARG A 101 49.15 -42.21 29.28
N ARG A 102 48.93 -42.79 30.46
CA ARG A 102 47.90 -42.31 31.40
C ARG A 102 48.34 -41.08 32.19
N PHE A 103 49.64 -40.85 32.30
CA PHE A 103 50.22 -39.76 33.09
C PHE A 103 50.82 -38.65 32.23
N ILE A 104 51.23 -38.98 31.00
CA ILE A 104 51.78 -38.03 30.03
C ILE A 104 50.63 -37.53 29.12
N PRO A 105 50.66 -36.26 28.67
CA PRO A 105 49.74 -35.75 27.65
C PRO A 105 49.62 -36.67 26.42
N SER A 106 48.44 -36.66 25.80
CA SER A 106 48.11 -37.61 24.74
C SER A 106 48.89 -37.36 23.45
N LYS A 107 49.71 -38.34 23.05
CA LYS A 107 50.39 -38.32 21.74
C LYS A 107 49.43 -38.33 20.55
N HIS A 108 48.18 -38.79 20.74
CA HIS A 108 47.17 -38.73 19.68
C HIS A 108 46.63 -37.32 19.48
N GLU A 109 46.50 -36.56 20.55
CA GLU A 109 46.13 -35.14 20.49
C GLU A 109 47.25 -34.33 19.85
N GLU A 110 48.49 -34.60 20.24
CA GLU A 110 49.67 -33.99 19.62
C GLU A 110 49.68 -34.18 18.10
N LYS A 111 49.46 -35.42 17.61
CA LYS A 111 49.35 -35.70 16.16
C LYS A 111 48.20 -34.93 15.49
N LYS A 112 47.04 -34.82 16.15
CA LYS A 112 45.90 -34.04 15.63
C LYS A 112 46.21 -32.56 15.55
N ILE A 113 46.84 -32.01 16.59
CA ILE A 113 47.27 -30.60 16.64
C ILE A 113 48.28 -30.33 15.53
N VAL A 114 49.28 -31.19 15.33
CA VAL A 114 50.26 -31.06 14.24
C VAL A 114 49.57 -31.05 12.88
N LYS A 115 48.57 -31.93 12.66
CA LYS A 115 47.77 -31.95 11.42
C LYS A 115 46.99 -30.64 11.22
N LEU A 116 46.38 -30.10 12.28
CA LEU A 116 45.66 -28.82 12.23
C LEU A 116 46.62 -27.65 11.96
N VAL A 117 47.79 -27.62 12.61
CA VAL A 117 48.83 -26.61 12.39
C VAL A 117 49.33 -26.66 10.94
N GLN A 118 49.57 -27.85 10.39
CA GLN A 118 49.92 -28.01 8.98
C GLN A 118 48.81 -27.51 8.04
N ALA A 119 47.54 -27.78 8.36
CA ALA A 119 46.40 -27.30 7.58
C ALA A 119 46.25 -25.76 7.65
N ILE A 120 46.52 -25.15 8.81
CA ILE A 120 46.55 -23.69 8.98
C ILE A 120 47.73 -23.09 8.20
N ARG A 121 48.93 -23.67 8.27
CA ARG A 121 50.12 -23.22 7.50
C ARG A 121 49.91 -23.31 6.00
N LYS A 122 49.22 -24.35 5.52
CA LYS A 122 48.83 -24.52 4.12
C LYS A 122 47.65 -23.63 3.70
N GLY A 123 47.03 -22.89 4.64
CA GLY A 123 45.91 -21.99 4.38
C GLY A 123 44.56 -22.68 4.16
N TRP A 124 44.47 -24.00 4.35
CA TRP A 124 43.22 -24.76 4.17
C TRP A 124 42.22 -24.53 5.30
N LEU A 125 42.71 -24.23 6.50
CA LEU A 125 41.88 -23.92 7.66
C LEU A 125 42.16 -22.49 8.11
N LYS A 126 41.14 -21.63 8.04
CA LYS A 126 41.21 -20.28 8.62
C LYS A 126 41.00 -20.33 10.13
N THR A 127 41.72 -19.50 10.86
CA THR A 127 41.50 -19.34 12.31
C THR A 127 40.15 -18.70 12.59
N SER A 128 39.66 -18.82 13.83
CA SER A 128 38.40 -18.19 14.25
C SER A 128 38.40 -16.68 13.97
N GLU A 129 39.52 -16.02 14.25
CA GLU A 129 39.72 -14.58 14.00
C GLU A 129 39.67 -14.23 12.50
N GLN A 130 40.30 -15.05 11.65
CA GLN A 130 40.26 -14.84 10.20
C GLN A 130 38.86 -15.08 9.62
N LYS A 131 38.09 -16.01 10.19
CA LYS A 131 36.68 -16.20 9.83
C LYS A 131 35.85 -14.98 10.26
N GLN A 132 36.06 -14.47 11.47
CA GLN A 132 35.38 -13.28 11.97
C GLN A 132 35.73 -12.02 11.14
N ALA A 133 36.99 -11.89 10.71
CA ALA A 133 37.42 -10.81 9.83
C ALA A 133 36.77 -10.91 8.43
N ALA A 134 36.68 -12.13 7.87
CA ALA A 134 36.02 -12.35 6.58
C ALA A 134 34.49 -12.16 6.63
N THR A 135 33.85 -12.33 7.79
CA THR A 135 32.40 -12.11 7.95
C THR A 135 32.02 -10.64 8.13
N LYS A 136 32.98 -9.74 8.38
CA LYS A 136 32.68 -8.31 8.45
C LYS A 136 32.45 -7.81 7.02
N PRO A 137 31.30 -7.17 6.72
CA PRO A 137 31.07 -6.60 5.41
C PRO A 137 32.11 -5.49 5.17
N GLU A 138 32.73 -5.50 3.99
CA GLU A 138 33.62 -4.41 3.57
C GLU A 138 32.76 -3.15 3.34
N VAL A 139 32.84 -2.20 4.26
CA VAL A 139 32.16 -0.90 4.12
C VAL A 139 33.07 0.01 3.31
N TYR A 140 32.68 0.30 2.08
CA TYR A 140 33.34 1.30 1.24
C TYR A 140 32.51 2.59 1.24
N MET A 141 33.20 3.74 1.21
CA MET A 141 32.54 5.01 0.96
C MET A 141 32.19 5.07 -0.53
N LEU A 142 30.90 4.91 -0.85
CA LEU A 142 30.39 5.00 -2.22
C LEU A 142 30.52 6.42 -2.80
N TRP A 143 30.51 7.43 -1.93
CA TRP A 143 30.64 8.83 -2.30
C TRP A 143 32.01 9.32 -1.83
N GLY A 144 32.81 9.85 -2.76
CA GLY A 144 34.11 10.46 -2.47
C GLY A 144 33.99 11.96 -2.26
N ASP A 145 35.13 12.64 -2.09
CA ASP A 145 35.19 14.11 -2.13
C ASP A 145 34.92 14.58 -3.57
N ASP A 146 33.64 14.72 -3.90
CA ASP A 146 33.10 14.99 -5.23
C ASP A 146 33.31 16.44 -5.71
N THR A 147 34.52 17.00 -5.55
CA THR A 147 34.81 18.37 -5.97
C THR A 147 35.23 18.50 -7.44
N ALA A 148 35.61 17.40 -8.12
CA ALA A 148 36.16 17.45 -9.48
C ALA A 148 35.42 16.60 -10.53
N MET A 149 34.81 15.47 -10.16
CA MET A 149 34.20 14.53 -11.13
C MET A 149 32.73 14.80 -11.45
N ASP A 150 32.02 15.52 -10.59
CA ASP A 150 30.56 15.57 -10.60
C ASP A 150 29.99 16.67 -11.52
N ALA A 151 30.79 17.68 -11.84
CA ALA A 151 30.45 18.71 -12.83
C ALA A 151 30.45 18.16 -14.27
N ALA A 152 31.37 17.25 -14.59
CA ALA A 152 31.50 16.67 -15.92
C ALA A 152 30.38 15.66 -16.24
N ASN A 153 30.01 14.83 -15.26
CA ASN A 153 29.01 13.76 -15.44
C ASN A 153 27.57 14.28 -15.56
N LYS A 154 27.22 15.40 -14.90
CA LYS A 154 25.88 16.01 -15.01
C LYS A 154 25.59 16.60 -16.39
N THR A 155 26.62 16.98 -17.14
CA THR A 155 26.52 17.50 -18.52
C THR A 155 26.80 16.46 -19.60
N ALA A 156 27.44 15.32 -19.27
CA ALA A 156 27.89 14.34 -20.25
C ALA A 156 26.79 13.43 -20.80
N VAL A 157 25.68 13.27 -20.08
CA VAL A 157 24.53 12.48 -20.56
C VAL A 157 23.54 13.46 -21.18
N GLY A 158 23.59 13.64 -22.50
CA GLY A 158 22.73 14.54 -23.30
C GLY A 158 21.20 14.28 -23.23
N LEU A 159 20.74 13.51 -22.25
CA LEU A 159 19.34 13.41 -21.86
C LEU A 159 19.06 14.51 -20.86
N ALA A 160 18.21 15.47 -21.25
CA ALA A 160 17.74 16.53 -20.37
C ALA A 160 16.85 15.96 -19.25
N TYR A 161 17.46 15.34 -18.24
CA TYR A 161 16.77 14.89 -17.04
C TYR A 161 15.99 16.07 -16.45
N ILE A 162 14.68 15.88 -16.28
CA ILE A 162 13.82 16.85 -15.60
C ILE A 162 13.74 16.41 -14.15
N PRO A 163 14.37 17.16 -13.21
CA PRO A 163 14.31 16.80 -11.81
C PRO A 163 12.85 16.83 -11.32
N PRO A 164 12.48 15.96 -10.37
CA PRO A 164 11.17 16.00 -9.77
C PRO A 164 10.94 17.33 -9.06
N ALA A 165 9.70 17.79 -9.00
CA ALA A 165 9.34 18.96 -8.21
C ALA A 165 9.69 18.72 -6.73
N LYS A 166 10.40 19.66 -6.11
CA LYS A 166 10.72 19.59 -4.69
C LYS A 166 9.47 20.00 -3.89
N PRO A 167 9.16 19.32 -2.77
CA PRO A 167 8.11 19.79 -1.87
C PRO A 167 8.45 21.20 -1.39
N LYS A 168 7.42 21.99 -1.08
CA LYS A 168 7.61 23.27 -0.40
C LYS A 168 8.27 23.00 0.96
N LEU A 169 9.16 23.90 1.36
CA LEU A 169 9.71 23.85 2.70
C LEU A 169 8.58 24.07 3.71
N PRO A 170 8.59 23.37 4.86
CA PRO A 170 7.62 23.59 5.92
C PRO A 170 7.58 25.07 6.34
N GLY A 171 6.39 25.66 6.31
CA GLY A 171 6.14 27.06 6.69
C GLY A 171 5.52 27.18 8.09
N HIS A 172 5.15 28.42 8.45
CA HIS A 172 4.47 28.70 9.73
C HIS A 172 3.10 28.03 9.84
N GLU A 173 2.42 27.81 8.71
CA GLU A 173 1.12 27.13 8.62
C GLU A 173 1.15 25.69 9.19
N GLN A 174 2.27 24.97 9.02
CA GLN A 174 2.43 23.58 9.46
C GLN A 174 2.96 23.45 10.89
N SER A 175 3.23 24.57 11.56
CA SER A 175 3.64 24.54 12.96
C SER A 175 2.50 24.04 13.84
N TYR A 176 2.81 23.44 14.99
CA TYR A 176 1.78 22.96 15.91
C TYR A 176 0.99 24.11 16.56
N ASN A 177 1.55 25.32 16.56
CA ASN A 177 0.95 26.52 17.12
C ASN A 177 1.13 27.68 16.14
N PRO A 178 0.41 27.67 15.01
CA PRO A 178 0.48 28.73 14.02
C PRO A 178 -0.21 30.00 14.56
N PRO A 179 0.12 31.18 14.03
CA PRO A 179 -0.60 32.39 14.38
C PRO A 179 -2.07 32.30 13.94
N ALA A 180 -2.95 33.00 14.65
CA ALA A 180 -4.40 32.87 14.50
C ALA A 180 -4.93 33.15 13.09
N GLU A 181 -4.19 33.92 12.28
CA GLU A 181 -4.52 34.21 10.88
C GLU A 181 -4.55 32.96 9.98
N TYR A 182 -3.78 31.93 10.34
CA TYR A 182 -3.79 30.67 9.60
C TYR A 182 -4.89 29.73 10.06
N LEU A 183 -5.50 29.95 11.23
CA LEU A 183 -6.57 29.08 11.71
C LEU A 183 -7.82 29.32 10.86
N PRO A 184 -8.35 28.27 10.22
CA PRO A 184 -9.50 28.43 9.35
C PRO A 184 -10.74 28.77 10.17
N THR A 185 -11.61 29.54 9.55
CA THR A 185 -12.94 29.82 10.10
C THR A 185 -13.84 28.58 9.98
N GLU A 186 -14.87 28.50 10.81
CA GLU A 186 -15.81 27.35 10.77
C GLU A 186 -16.51 27.23 9.40
N GLU A 187 -16.76 28.35 8.73
CA GLU A 187 -17.32 28.40 7.38
C GLU A 187 -16.36 27.81 6.33
N GLU A 188 -15.05 28.07 6.45
CA GLU A 188 -14.03 27.49 5.56
C GLU A 188 -13.88 25.99 5.78
N VAL A 189 -13.93 25.53 7.04
CA VAL A 189 -13.89 24.10 7.37
C VAL A 189 -15.10 23.38 6.76
N ALA A 190 -16.30 23.95 6.90
CA ALA A 190 -17.51 23.42 6.25
C ALA A 190 -17.39 23.46 4.72
N GLY A 191 -16.79 24.50 4.15
CA GLY A 191 -16.47 24.60 2.73
C GLY A 191 -15.55 23.47 2.27
N TYR A 192 -14.49 23.15 3.04
CA TYR A 192 -13.60 22.03 2.75
C TYR A 192 -14.28 20.66 2.89
N GLU A 193 -15.32 20.53 3.70
CA GLU A 193 -16.19 19.34 3.81
C GLU A 193 -17.12 19.15 2.62
N LEU A 194 -17.51 20.24 1.96
CA LEU A 194 -18.30 20.18 0.75
C LEU A 194 -17.45 19.89 -0.50
N MET A 195 -16.18 20.26 -0.50
CA MET A 195 -15.24 20.00 -1.60
C MET A 195 -14.93 18.51 -1.74
N ASP A 196 -14.65 18.08 -2.98
CA ASP A 196 -14.20 16.72 -3.25
C ASP A 196 -12.84 16.45 -2.58
N PRO A 197 -12.53 15.19 -2.21
CA PRO A 197 -11.30 14.85 -1.49
C PRO A 197 -9.99 15.23 -2.20
N GLU A 198 -10.01 15.36 -3.53
CA GLU A 198 -8.84 15.74 -4.34
C GLU A 198 -8.58 17.26 -4.34
N ASP A 199 -9.65 18.05 -4.22
CA ASP A 199 -9.60 19.53 -4.25
C ASP A 199 -9.44 20.14 -2.86
N ARG A 200 -9.71 19.36 -1.80
CA ARG A 200 -9.52 19.79 -0.43
C ARG A 200 -8.05 20.17 -0.17
N PRO A 201 -7.77 21.23 0.62
CA PRO A 201 -6.41 21.50 1.09
C PRO A 201 -5.80 20.27 1.76
N GLN A 202 -4.57 19.95 1.38
CA GLN A 202 -3.85 18.75 1.83
C GLN A 202 -3.73 18.68 3.37
N PHE A 203 -3.58 19.83 4.01
CA PHE A 203 -3.47 19.98 5.46
C PHE A 203 -4.32 21.17 5.92
N VAL A 204 -5.06 20.97 7.02
CA VAL A 204 -5.82 22.02 7.69
C VAL A 204 -5.08 22.42 8.96
N PRO A 205 -4.58 23.67 9.07
CA PRO A 205 -3.82 24.14 10.23
C PRO A 205 -4.68 24.12 11.49
N ARG A 206 -4.07 23.66 12.58
CA ARG A 206 -4.68 23.58 13.91
C ARG A 206 -3.67 24.06 14.94
N ALA A 207 -4.14 24.82 15.92
CA ALA A 207 -3.33 25.27 17.03
C ALA A 207 -3.50 24.33 18.22
N TYR A 208 -2.37 23.88 18.75
CA TYR A 208 -2.26 23.11 19.98
C TYR A 208 -1.50 23.94 21.01
N LYS A 209 -1.95 23.92 22.27
CA LYS A 209 -1.31 24.72 23.33
C LYS A 209 0.07 24.16 23.70
N SER A 210 0.22 22.85 23.64
CA SER A 210 1.48 22.17 23.96
C SER A 210 1.80 21.05 22.97
N LEU A 211 3.09 20.73 22.83
CA LEU A 211 3.55 19.65 21.95
C LEU A 211 2.99 18.27 22.36
N ARG A 212 2.63 18.09 23.63
CA ARG A 212 2.07 16.84 24.15
C ARG A 212 0.65 16.58 23.67
N GLU A 213 -0.08 17.64 23.31
CA GLU A 213 -1.45 17.55 22.79
C GLU A 213 -1.48 17.28 21.29
N VAL A 214 -0.34 17.37 20.59
CA VAL A 214 -0.26 17.17 19.15
C VAL A 214 -0.58 15.71 18.83
N PRO A 215 -1.69 15.44 18.12
CA PRO A 215 -2.07 14.08 17.78
C PRO A 215 -1.18 13.54 16.65
N MET A 216 -1.21 12.22 16.48
CA MET A 216 -0.65 11.61 15.28
C MET A 216 -1.40 12.10 14.05
N TYR A 217 -0.67 12.59 13.06
CA TYR A 217 -1.24 13.06 11.80
C TYR A 217 -1.73 11.88 10.96
N SER A 218 -3.05 11.78 10.74
CA SER A 218 -3.69 10.61 10.12
C SER A 218 -3.41 10.48 8.62
N SER A 219 -3.29 11.59 7.90
CA SER A 219 -3.02 11.62 6.46
C SER A 219 -1.54 11.46 6.09
N PHE A 220 -0.62 11.37 7.06
CA PHE A 220 0.82 11.30 6.80
C PHE A 220 1.20 10.19 5.81
N ILE A 221 0.72 8.97 6.07
CA ILE A 221 1.04 7.80 5.23
C ILE A 221 0.47 7.98 3.82
N LYS A 222 -0.74 8.54 3.73
CA LYS A 222 -1.41 8.81 2.46
C LYS A 222 -0.61 9.82 1.62
N GLU A 223 -0.15 10.91 2.22
CA GLU A 223 0.65 11.94 1.53
C GLU A 223 2.00 11.42 1.03
N VAL A 224 2.71 10.63 1.84
CA VAL A 224 3.99 10.03 1.43
C VAL A 224 3.77 9.04 0.29
N PHE A 225 2.68 8.26 0.35
CA PHE A 225 2.33 7.32 -0.69
C PHE A 225 1.96 8.02 -2.00
N GLU A 226 1.09 9.04 -1.96
CA GLU A 226 0.73 9.87 -3.12
C GLU A 226 1.96 10.55 -3.71
N ARG A 227 2.86 11.06 -2.88
CA ARG A 227 4.13 11.64 -3.35
C ARG A 227 4.99 10.63 -4.10
N CYS A 228 5.04 9.38 -3.65
CA CYS A 228 5.73 8.28 -4.34
C CYS A 228 5.06 7.96 -5.68
N LEU A 229 3.72 7.97 -5.74
CA LEU A 229 2.99 7.82 -6.99
C LEU A 229 3.28 8.98 -7.96
N ASP A 230 3.31 10.22 -7.47
CA ASP A 230 3.65 11.40 -8.28
C ASP A 230 5.08 11.33 -8.86
N LEU A 231 6.02 10.75 -8.11
CA LEU A 231 7.38 10.56 -8.61
C LEU A 231 7.44 9.59 -9.80
N TYR A 232 6.60 8.56 -9.77
CA TYR A 232 6.66 7.43 -10.69
C TYR A 232 5.70 7.57 -11.88
N LEU A 233 4.44 7.93 -11.63
CA LEU A 233 3.36 7.91 -12.62
C LEU A 233 3.18 9.25 -13.33
N CYS A 234 3.36 10.39 -12.65
CA CYS A 234 3.04 11.68 -13.24
C CYS A 234 4.10 12.14 -14.27
N PRO A 235 3.70 12.52 -15.49
CA PRO A 235 4.62 13.00 -16.51
C PRO A 235 5.23 14.36 -16.11
N ARG A 236 6.54 14.52 -16.33
CA ARG A 236 7.29 15.72 -15.95
C ARG A 236 7.48 16.64 -17.15
N VAL A 237 7.07 17.90 -17.01
CA VAL A 237 7.16 18.92 -18.07
C VAL A 237 7.88 20.16 -17.55
N ARG A 238 8.84 20.68 -18.33
CA ARG A 238 9.48 21.97 -18.05
C ARG A 238 8.51 23.09 -18.43
N ARG A 239 7.90 23.74 -17.44
CA ARG A 239 7.06 24.94 -17.65
C ARG A 239 7.85 26.19 -17.27
N LYS A 240 7.85 27.19 -18.14
CA LYS A 240 8.37 28.53 -17.83
C LYS A 240 7.26 29.31 -17.12
N ARG A 241 7.35 29.45 -15.79
CA ARG A 241 6.49 30.37 -15.04
C ARG A 241 7.02 31.78 -15.23
N LEU A 242 6.16 32.68 -15.69
CA LEU A 242 6.48 34.08 -15.88
C LEU A 242 6.24 34.79 -14.54
N HIS A 243 7.32 35.15 -13.84
CA HIS A 243 7.27 36.04 -12.68
C HIS A 243 7.34 37.48 -13.20
N ILE A 244 6.19 37.98 -13.66
CA ILE A 244 6.05 39.30 -14.26
C ILE A 244 5.12 40.12 -13.37
N ASP A 245 5.53 41.33 -13.03
CA ASP A 245 4.68 42.28 -12.30
C ASP A 245 3.50 42.67 -13.20
N PRO A 246 2.25 42.65 -12.70
CA PRO A 246 1.08 42.88 -13.54
C PRO A 246 1.10 44.26 -14.20
N GLU A 247 1.74 45.26 -13.58
CA GLU A 247 1.89 46.61 -14.11
C GLU A 247 2.74 46.66 -15.39
N SER A 248 3.72 45.76 -15.52
CA SER A 248 4.58 45.70 -16.71
C SER A 248 3.86 45.16 -17.96
N LEU A 249 2.69 44.55 -17.77
CA LEU A 249 1.83 44.10 -18.86
C LEU A 249 1.07 45.28 -19.49
N VAL A 250 0.94 46.40 -18.78
CA VAL A 250 0.24 47.59 -19.28
C VAL A 250 1.16 48.35 -20.25
N PRO A 251 0.68 48.70 -21.46
CA PRO A 251 1.48 49.49 -22.39
C PRO A 251 1.77 50.89 -21.83
N LYS A 252 2.95 51.42 -22.14
CA LYS A 252 3.35 52.77 -21.75
C LYS A 252 2.62 53.81 -22.62
N LEU A 253 1.41 54.16 -22.23
CA LEU A 253 0.63 55.23 -22.86
C LEU A 253 0.99 56.60 -22.26
N PRO A 254 0.93 57.70 -23.05
CA PRO A 254 1.03 59.05 -22.51
C PRO A 254 -0.10 59.29 -21.50
N LYS A 255 0.16 60.11 -20.49
CA LYS A 255 -0.88 60.42 -19.50
C LYS A 255 -1.97 61.25 -20.18
N PRO A 256 -3.25 61.02 -19.84
CA PRO A 256 -4.35 61.78 -20.44
C PRO A 256 -4.22 63.29 -20.19
N ALA A 257 -3.57 63.71 -19.11
CA ALA A 257 -3.31 65.12 -18.80
C ALA A 257 -2.49 65.86 -19.89
N ASP A 258 -1.60 65.14 -20.59
CA ASP A 258 -0.73 65.74 -21.62
C ASP A 258 -1.50 65.95 -22.95
N LEU A 259 -2.67 65.32 -23.10
CA LEU A 259 -3.52 65.40 -24.30
C LEU A 259 -4.68 66.40 -24.15
N GLN A 260 -4.60 67.32 -23.20
CA GLN A 260 -5.59 68.39 -23.06
C GLN A 260 -5.49 69.37 -24.26
N PRO A 261 -6.63 69.91 -24.74
CA PRO A 261 -7.97 69.89 -24.12
C PRO A 261 -8.88 68.75 -24.62
N PHE A 262 -9.57 68.08 -23.68
CA PHE A 262 -10.70 67.18 -23.94
C PHE A 262 -11.83 67.51 -22.95
N PRO A 263 -13.11 67.27 -23.32
CA PRO A 263 -14.23 67.56 -22.41
C PRO A 263 -14.16 66.68 -21.16
N THR A 264 -14.12 67.29 -19.97
CA THR A 264 -14.01 66.60 -18.67
C THR A 264 -15.34 66.52 -17.92
N THR A 265 -16.18 67.55 -18.05
CA THR A 265 -17.44 67.66 -17.31
C THR A 265 -18.57 68.09 -18.24
N LEU A 266 -19.78 67.68 -17.91
CA LEU A 266 -20.99 68.19 -18.56
C LEU A 266 -21.14 69.68 -18.22
N ALA A 267 -21.07 70.55 -19.23
CA ALA A 267 -21.17 72.00 -19.05
C ALA A 267 -22.61 72.53 -19.17
N LEU A 268 -23.41 71.94 -20.06
CA LEU A 268 -24.76 72.39 -20.38
C LEU A 268 -25.70 71.20 -20.54
N GLN A 269 -26.95 71.38 -20.09
CA GLN A 269 -28.03 70.42 -20.24
C GLN A 269 -29.19 71.06 -21.00
N TYR A 270 -29.59 70.45 -22.11
CA TYR A 270 -30.70 70.91 -22.94
C TYR A 270 -32.01 70.25 -22.47
N THR A 271 -32.72 70.91 -21.55
CA THR A 271 -33.97 70.39 -20.97
C THR A 271 -35.18 70.92 -21.73
N GLY A 272 -36.01 70.02 -22.27
CA GLY A 272 -37.27 70.43 -22.90
C GLY A 272 -37.90 69.42 -23.87
N HIS A 273 -37.22 68.32 -24.18
CA HIS A 273 -37.86 67.16 -24.82
C HIS A 273 -38.59 66.31 -23.79
N THR A 274 -39.76 65.78 -24.16
CA THR A 274 -40.55 64.86 -23.32
C THR A 274 -40.23 63.40 -23.62
N GLY A 275 -39.54 63.13 -24.74
CA GLY A 275 -39.11 61.81 -25.20
C GLY A 275 -37.59 61.64 -25.22
N LYS A 276 -37.14 60.44 -25.61
CA LYS A 276 -35.71 60.15 -25.81
C LYS A 276 -35.21 60.91 -27.04
N VAL A 277 -34.09 61.61 -26.90
CA VAL A 277 -33.39 62.23 -28.02
C VAL A 277 -32.61 61.15 -28.79
N ARG A 278 -32.89 61.00 -30.09
CA ARG A 278 -32.33 59.96 -30.96
C ARG A 278 -31.16 60.44 -31.80
N SER A 279 -31.18 61.72 -32.16
CA SER A 279 -30.20 62.30 -33.07
C SER A 279 -29.95 63.74 -32.70
N ILE A 280 -28.69 64.16 -32.88
CA ILE A 280 -28.23 65.52 -32.63
C ILE A 280 -27.36 65.93 -33.81
N ALA A 281 -27.55 67.16 -34.31
CA ALA A 281 -26.74 67.71 -35.40
C ALA A 281 -26.31 69.15 -35.05
N PRO A 282 -25.00 69.43 -34.94
CA PRO A 282 -24.50 70.80 -34.75
C PRO A 282 -24.51 71.56 -36.07
N ASP A 283 -24.59 72.89 -35.97
CA ASP A 283 -24.38 73.78 -37.11
C ASP A 283 -22.92 73.81 -37.54
N VAL A 284 -22.69 74.18 -38.81
CA VAL A 284 -21.38 74.57 -39.31
C VAL A 284 -20.83 75.78 -38.54
N SER A 285 -21.71 76.71 -38.12
CA SER A 285 -21.30 77.86 -37.31
C SER A 285 -20.98 77.52 -35.84
N GLY A 286 -21.39 76.34 -35.36
CA GLY A 286 -21.26 75.92 -33.97
C GLY A 286 -22.11 76.70 -32.96
N GLN A 287 -22.96 77.64 -33.40
CA GLN A 287 -23.83 78.42 -32.50
C GLN A 287 -25.11 77.68 -32.13
N TRP A 288 -25.55 76.79 -33.00
CA TRP A 288 -26.83 76.13 -32.91
C TRP A 288 -26.68 74.62 -32.90
N LEU A 289 -27.58 73.95 -32.20
CA LEU A 289 -27.65 72.50 -32.08
C LEU A 289 -29.08 72.05 -32.36
N LEU A 290 -29.23 71.03 -33.19
CA LEU A 290 -30.53 70.39 -33.43
C LEU A 290 -30.62 69.11 -32.65
N SER A 291 -31.82 68.81 -32.16
CA SER A 291 -32.13 67.51 -31.59
C SER A 291 -33.45 66.97 -32.15
N GLY A 292 -33.43 65.71 -32.55
CA GLY A 292 -34.62 64.94 -32.92
C GLY A 292 -34.96 63.94 -31.82
N SER A 293 -36.25 63.86 -31.44
CA SER A 293 -36.71 63.06 -30.32
C SER A 293 -37.94 62.23 -30.65
N ASP A 294 -38.14 61.18 -29.84
CA ASP A 294 -39.30 60.28 -29.91
C ASP A 294 -40.63 61.00 -29.57
N ASP A 295 -40.58 62.19 -28.96
CA ASP A 295 -41.75 63.08 -28.77
C ASP A 295 -42.29 63.68 -30.07
N GLY A 296 -41.66 63.35 -31.20
CA GLY A 296 -42.02 63.82 -32.53
C GLY A 296 -41.73 65.30 -32.75
N CYS A 297 -40.81 65.85 -31.96
CA CYS A 297 -40.36 67.23 -32.10
C CYS A 297 -38.89 67.28 -32.53
N VAL A 298 -38.56 68.22 -33.42
CA VAL A 298 -37.20 68.71 -33.62
C VAL A 298 -37.06 70.04 -32.89
N LYS A 299 -36.04 70.18 -32.04
CA LYS A 299 -35.75 71.44 -31.34
C LYS A 299 -34.40 71.98 -31.77
N MET A 300 -34.32 73.29 -31.92
CA MET A 300 -33.09 74.03 -32.15
C MET A 300 -32.69 74.76 -30.88
N TRP A 301 -31.47 74.52 -30.45
CA TRP A 301 -30.90 75.03 -29.21
C TRP A 301 -29.72 75.95 -29.49
N GLU A 302 -29.56 76.96 -28.65
CA GLU A 302 -28.35 77.77 -28.62
C GLU A 302 -27.26 77.06 -27.80
N VAL A 303 -26.08 76.86 -28.40
CA VAL A 303 -24.99 76.06 -27.81
C VAL A 303 -24.42 76.67 -26.53
N ARG A 304 -24.44 78.00 -26.39
CA ARG A 304 -23.87 78.68 -25.20
C ARG A 304 -24.81 78.73 -24.00
N SER A 305 -26.10 78.85 -24.25
CA SER A 305 -27.09 79.16 -23.21
C SER A 305 -27.98 77.96 -22.86
N GLY A 306 -28.01 76.92 -23.71
CA GLY A 306 -28.92 75.79 -23.54
C GLY A 306 -30.38 76.11 -23.85
N ARG A 307 -30.69 77.31 -24.38
CA ARG A 307 -32.06 77.76 -24.63
C ARG A 307 -32.63 77.16 -25.90
N CYS A 308 -33.89 76.72 -25.84
CA CYS A 308 -34.65 76.27 -27.01
C CYS A 308 -35.17 77.49 -27.78
N MET A 309 -34.67 77.71 -28.99
CA MET A 309 -35.08 78.83 -29.84
C MET A 309 -36.30 78.52 -30.69
N LYS A 310 -36.29 77.36 -31.33
CA LYS A 310 -37.37 76.91 -32.21
C LYS A 310 -37.71 75.45 -31.94
N SER A 311 -38.98 75.10 -32.08
CA SER A 311 -39.49 73.75 -31.91
C SER A 311 -40.44 73.47 -33.07
N TRP A 312 -40.15 72.42 -33.84
CA TRP A 312 -40.99 71.93 -34.93
C TRP A 312 -41.64 70.63 -34.49
N ALA A 313 -42.98 70.58 -34.47
CA ALA A 313 -43.73 69.38 -34.16
C ALA A 313 -44.08 68.63 -35.46
N LEU A 314 -43.45 67.48 -35.68
CA LEU A 314 -43.67 66.62 -36.86
C LEU A 314 -44.65 65.46 -36.57
N GLY A 315 -45.09 65.32 -35.31
CA GLY A 315 -46.16 64.39 -34.90
C GLY A 315 -45.79 62.91 -34.96
N SER A 316 -44.57 62.58 -35.36
CA SER A 316 -44.04 61.22 -35.49
C SER A 316 -42.59 61.19 -35.01
N PRO A 317 -42.12 60.07 -34.43
CA PRO A 317 -40.79 60.00 -33.83
C PRO A 317 -39.71 60.27 -34.87
N VAL A 318 -38.78 61.16 -34.52
CA VAL A 318 -37.70 61.59 -35.40
C VAL A 318 -36.50 60.68 -35.22
N SER A 319 -36.09 59.99 -36.28
CA SER A 319 -35.00 58.99 -36.23
C SER A 319 -33.63 59.62 -36.42
N CYS A 320 -33.50 60.50 -37.42
CA CYS A 320 -32.27 61.21 -37.73
C CYS A 320 -32.56 62.69 -38.04
N VAL A 321 -31.65 63.55 -37.64
CA VAL A 321 -31.65 64.97 -38.02
C VAL A 321 -30.27 65.27 -38.58
N ALA A 322 -30.21 65.99 -39.70
CA ALA A 322 -28.98 66.50 -40.24
C ALA A 322 -29.14 67.95 -40.66
N TRP A 323 -28.06 68.71 -40.48
CA TRP A 323 -27.95 70.05 -40.99
C TRP A 323 -27.33 69.99 -42.38
N CYS A 324 -27.92 70.68 -43.37
CA CYS A 324 -27.25 70.90 -44.64
C CYS A 324 -26.12 71.94 -44.46
N PRO A 325 -24.86 71.62 -44.82
CA PRO A 325 -23.75 72.58 -44.67
C PRO A 325 -23.79 73.75 -45.65
N ALA A 326 -24.48 73.61 -46.79
CA ALA A 326 -24.46 74.57 -47.90
C ALA A 326 -25.65 75.54 -47.88
N TYR A 327 -26.80 75.10 -47.37
CA TYR A 327 -28.03 75.88 -47.30
C TYR A 327 -28.56 75.80 -45.86
N HIS A 328 -29.13 76.87 -45.31
CA HIS A 328 -29.69 76.90 -43.95
C HIS A 328 -31.02 76.12 -43.84
N ILE A 329 -31.01 74.87 -44.29
CA ILE A 329 -32.10 73.91 -44.33
C ILE A 329 -31.75 72.74 -43.42
N LEU A 330 -32.76 72.25 -42.71
CA LEU A 330 -32.68 71.03 -41.91
C LEU A 330 -33.33 69.87 -42.62
N SER A 331 -32.73 68.69 -42.55
CA SER A 331 -33.40 67.44 -42.88
C SER A 331 -33.76 66.71 -41.59
N ALA A 332 -35.03 66.34 -41.47
CA ALA A 332 -35.54 65.50 -40.40
C ALA A 332 -36.15 64.24 -41.01
N CYS A 333 -35.69 63.07 -40.57
CA CYS A 333 -36.25 61.79 -40.97
C CYS A 333 -37.31 61.35 -39.96
N THR A 334 -38.54 61.19 -40.44
CA THR A 334 -39.71 60.80 -39.66
C THR A 334 -40.34 59.57 -40.31
N GLY A 335 -40.15 58.39 -39.70
CA GLY A 335 -40.59 57.12 -40.29
C GLY A 335 -40.04 56.91 -41.70
N ASN A 336 -40.93 56.88 -42.70
CA ASN A 336 -40.59 56.68 -44.12
C ASN A 336 -40.51 58.00 -44.93
N ARG A 337 -40.56 59.15 -44.25
CA ARG A 337 -40.53 60.48 -44.89
C ARG A 337 -39.32 61.27 -44.43
N VAL A 338 -38.70 61.95 -45.38
CA VAL A 338 -37.72 63.01 -45.08
C VAL A 338 -38.41 64.35 -45.25
N VAL A 339 -38.36 65.18 -44.21
CA VAL A 339 -38.92 66.53 -44.19
C VAL A 339 -37.77 67.52 -44.24
N LEU A 340 -37.83 68.46 -45.19
CA LEU A 340 -36.89 69.58 -45.30
C LEU A 340 -37.52 70.83 -44.70
N ILE A 341 -36.88 71.41 -43.70
CA ILE A 341 -37.38 72.57 -42.96
C ILE A 341 -36.44 73.76 -43.17
N PRO A 342 -36.91 74.89 -43.74
CA PRO A 342 -36.14 76.13 -43.79
C PRO A 342 -36.10 76.78 -42.39
N LEU A 343 -34.90 77.20 -41.98
CA LEU A 343 -34.71 77.79 -40.64
C LEU A 343 -35.13 79.26 -40.55
N GLY A 344 -35.29 79.96 -41.68
CA GLY A 344 -35.61 81.40 -41.73
C GLY A 344 -34.59 82.27 -40.98
N ILE A 345 -33.35 81.79 -40.84
CA ILE A 345 -32.24 82.52 -40.22
C ILE A 345 -31.18 82.67 -41.30
N GLY A 346 -31.04 83.90 -41.81
CA GLY A 346 -29.92 84.32 -42.66
C GLY A 346 -29.86 83.73 -44.06
N CYS A 347 -30.94 83.69 -44.85
CA CYS A 347 -30.84 83.31 -46.26
C CYS A 347 -31.62 84.24 -47.20
N THR A 348 -31.09 84.40 -48.40
CA THR A 348 -31.64 85.17 -49.52
C THR A 348 -33.02 84.64 -49.94
N PRO A 349 -33.89 85.47 -50.54
CA PRO A 349 -35.26 85.09 -50.91
C PRO A 349 -35.36 83.87 -51.84
N GLU A 350 -34.27 83.48 -52.50
CA GLU A 350 -34.17 82.29 -53.36
C GLU A 350 -34.24 80.98 -52.57
N ALA A 351 -33.66 80.91 -51.36
CA ALA A 351 -33.67 79.70 -50.54
C ALA A 351 -35.02 79.45 -49.85
N GLU A 352 -35.81 80.51 -49.62
CA GLU A 352 -37.19 80.39 -49.10
C GLU A 352 -38.13 79.85 -50.19
N ALA A 353 -37.97 80.29 -51.44
CA ALA A 353 -38.75 79.81 -52.58
C ALA A 353 -38.46 78.34 -52.93
N GLU A 354 -37.19 77.90 -52.88
CA GLU A 354 -36.83 76.50 -53.07
C GLU A 354 -37.31 75.63 -51.90
N ALA A 355 -37.27 76.13 -50.66
CA ALA A 355 -37.75 75.39 -49.49
C ALA A 355 -39.29 75.18 -49.50
N GLU A 356 -40.08 76.13 -50.00
CA GLU A 356 -41.52 75.94 -50.22
C GLU A 356 -41.81 74.88 -51.31
N GLN A 357 -40.99 74.83 -52.37
CA GLN A 357 -41.04 73.75 -53.36
C GLN A 357 -40.69 72.38 -52.76
N PHE A 358 -39.69 72.30 -51.87
CA PHE A 358 -39.29 71.05 -51.22
C PHE A 358 -40.20 70.62 -50.06
N GLN A 359 -40.92 71.53 -49.39
CA GLN A 359 -41.95 71.15 -48.41
C GLN A 359 -43.12 70.38 -49.05
N SER A 360 -43.40 70.65 -50.33
CA SER A 360 -44.43 69.93 -51.09
C SER A 360 -44.00 68.52 -51.51
N THR A 361 -42.69 68.20 -51.47
CA THR A 361 -42.14 66.92 -51.89
C THR A 361 -41.66 66.12 -50.68
N SER A 362 -42.58 65.49 -49.96
CA SER A 362 -42.20 64.40 -49.06
C SER A 362 -41.65 63.24 -49.89
N MET A 363 -40.33 63.12 -49.99
CA MET A 363 -39.72 61.94 -50.62
C MET A 363 -40.02 60.73 -49.74
N LEU A 364 -40.87 59.83 -50.24
CA LEU A 364 -41.03 58.48 -49.70
C LEU A 364 -39.79 57.69 -50.11
N LEU A 365 -39.02 57.25 -49.13
CA LEU A 365 -38.03 56.20 -49.37
C LEU A 365 -38.78 54.86 -49.46
N PRO A 366 -38.44 53.97 -50.41
CA PRO A 366 -39.11 52.68 -50.60
C PRO A 366 -38.99 51.74 -49.40
#